data_AF-A0A8X6QF14-F1
#
_entry.id   AF-A0A8X6QF14-F1
#
_cell.length_a   1.000
_cell.length_b   1.000
_cell.length_c   1.000
_cell.angle_alpha   90.00
_cell.angle_beta   90.00
_cell.angle_gamma   90.00
#
_symmetry.space_group_name_H-M   'P 1'
#
loop_
_entity.id
_entity.type
_entity.pdbx_description
1 polymer ?
#
loop_
_entity_poly.entity_id
_entity_poly.type
_entity_poly.pdbx_seq_one_letter_code
_entity_poly.pdbx_strand_id
1 'polypeptide(L)'
;MLRSWFAAVAEGYKNGESKQSSGPINEEERKTIYAKEKNNRVTCPFFDRGSNVNSSAIRTVFMIMISCLLYTVKSILWIIFTFDVSHEDSEATINISCVSVKVPPFWRANPEILLSQMKKRLILAGITIEITKFHHVISALQSEELGIVGDIILNPPAEKPYKALRTRLCSQYVDSEKQRLRDLIYRMQLGDRKPSCLLLEMRNKAGNRMTEELLKSLFLQRLPTYVQQILAISNDQLEKLAEMADGIIPRRFMRLTLRTDIKTTLRDISSRLSTCERSTSRGPERRFCR
;
A
#
# COMPACT_ATOMS: atom_id res chain seq x y z
N MET A 1 21.64 -42.91 19.53
CA MET A 1 22.86 -42.75 18.70
C MET A 1 22.89 -41.46 17.89
N LEU A 2 21.83 -41.04 17.19
CA LEU A 2 21.79 -39.74 16.47
C LEU A 2 21.94 -38.50 17.37
N ARG A 3 21.39 -38.50 18.59
CA ARG A 3 21.53 -37.37 19.54
C ARG A 3 22.97 -37.11 20.01
N SER A 4 23.82 -38.13 20.08
CA SER A 4 25.23 -37.98 20.48
C SER A 4 26.08 -37.42 19.34
N TRP A 5 25.72 -37.76 18.09
CA TRP A 5 26.40 -37.22 16.92
C TRP A 5 26.10 -35.74 16.70
N PHE A 6 24.84 -35.31 16.87
CA PHE A 6 24.48 -33.89 16.79
C PHE A 6 25.09 -33.04 17.92
N ALA A 7 25.27 -33.59 19.12
CA ALA A 7 25.93 -32.88 20.22
C ALA A 7 27.42 -32.61 19.93
N ALA A 8 28.15 -33.60 19.39
CA ALA A 8 29.56 -33.45 19.05
C ALA A 8 29.80 -32.45 17.90
N VAL A 9 28.88 -32.37 16.94
CA VAL A 9 28.94 -31.40 15.83
C VAL A 9 28.65 -29.96 16.32
N ALA A 10 27.73 -29.80 17.27
CA ALA A 10 27.43 -28.49 17.87
C ALA A 10 28.58 -27.96 18.74
N GLU A 11 29.33 -28.84 19.40
CA GLU A 11 30.52 -28.48 20.19
C GLU A 11 31.71 -28.10 19.30
N GLY A 12 31.86 -28.75 18.14
CA GLY A 12 32.87 -28.37 17.14
C GLY A 12 32.65 -26.97 16.54
N TYR A 13 31.39 -26.53 16.45
CA TYR A 13 31.06 -25.23 15.87
C TYR A 13 31.21 -24.06 16.86
N LYS A 14 31.10 -24.30 18.17
CA LYS A 14 31.27 -23.28 19.22
C LYS A 14 32.73 -22.93 19.52
N ASN A 15 33.68 -23.79 19.16
CA ASN A 15 35.12 -23.57 19.42
C ASN A 15 35.86 -22.85 18.28
N GLY A 16 35.14 -22.46 17.20
CA GLY A 16 35.71 -21.79 16.03
C GLY A 16 35.71 -20.25 16.08
N GLU A 17 35.12 -19.62 17.10
CA GLU A 17 35.18 -18.16 17.28
C GLU A 17 36.39 -17.75 18.12
N SER A 18 37.59 -17.81 17.53
CA SER A 18 38.76 -17.12 18.08
C SER A 18 38.79 -15.67 17.62
N LYS A 19 38.34 -14.80 18.52
CA LYS A 19 38.74 -13.39 18.75
C LYS A 19 39.69 -12.77 17.71
N GLN A 20 39.18 -11.72 17.06
CA GLN A 20 39.99 -10.65 16.48
C GLN A 20 40.85 -10.00 17.57
N SER A 21 42.17 -10.11 17.46
CA SER A 21 43.13 -9.23 18.13
C SER A 21 44.41 -9.14 17.32
N SER A 22 44.72 -7.89 16.98
CA SER A 22 45.92 -7.31 16.36
C SER A 22 47.29 -7.81 16.86
N GLY A 23 48.24 -7.97 15.93
CA GLY A 23 49.70 -8.01 16.19
C GLY A 23 50.46 -8.93 15.22
N PRO A 24 51.65 -8.56 14.69
CA PRO A 24 52.35 -9.36 13.68
C PRO A 24 53.06 -10.54 14.35
N ILE A 25 52.82 -11.75 13.85
CA ILE A 25 53.42 -12.98 14.37
C ILE A 25 54.65 -13.33 13.50
N ASN A 26 55.79 -13.48 14.16
CA ASN A 26 57.11 -13.73 13.57
C ASN A 26 57.23 -15.12 12.92
N GLU A 27 58.05 -15.21 11.87
CA GLU A 27 58.31 -16.36 10.97
C GLU A 27 58.79 -17.66 11.67
N GLU A 28 59.03 -17.65 12.99
CA GLU A 28 59.57 -18.78 13.74
C GLU A 28 58.50 -19.72 14.31
N GLU A 29 57.28 -19.24 14.57
CA GLU A 29 56.15 -20.10 15.01
C GLU A 29 55.53 -20.91 13.86
N ARG A 30 55.81 -20.55 12.61
CA ARG A 30 55.25 -21.25 11.44
C ARG A 30 55.85 -22.64 11.23
N LYS A 31 57.08 -22.90 11.70
CA LYS A 31 57.80 -24.16 11.47
C LYS A 31 57.46 -25.26 12.48
N THR A 32 56.95 -24.93 13.66
CA THR A 32 56.58 -25.91 14.69
C THR A 32 55.22 -26.55 14.45
N ILE A 33 54.31 -25.87 13.74
CA ILE A 33 52.97 -26.40 13.40
C ILE A 33 53.08 -27.52 12.33
N TYR A 34 53.97 -27.38 11.34
CA TYR A 34 54.15 -28.41 10.30
C TYR A 34 54.83 -29.71 10.78
N ALA A 35 55.43 -29.73 11.97
CA ALA A 35 56.09 -30.92 12.51
C ALA A 35 55.16 -31.84 13.32
N LYS A 36 53.98 -31.36 13.75
CA LYS A 36 53.09 -32.13 14.64
C LYS A 36 52.03 -32.96 13.91
N GLU A 37 51.84 -32.73 12.61
CA GLU A 37 50.76 -33.35 11.83
C GLU A 37 51.18 -34.65 11.10
N LYS A 38 52.47 -34.99 11.09
CA LYS A 38 52.95 -36.27 10.51
C LYS A 38 52.89 -37.47 11.45
N ASN A 39 52.66 -37.28 12.75
CA ASN A 39 52.80 -38.36 13.74
C ASN A 39 51.47 -38.91 14.32
N ASN A 40 50.32 -38.52 13.78
CA ASN A 40 49.01 -39.00 14.27
C ASN A 40 48.18 -39.70 13.20
N ARG A 41 48.83 -40.56 12.40
CA ARG A 41 48.13 -41.48 11.50
C ARG A 41 47.76 -42.72 12.32
N VAL A 42 46.53 -42.74 12.83
CA VAL A 42 45.94 -43.94 13.44
C VAL A 42 45.89 -45.04 12.37
N THR A 43 46.71 -46.06 12.55
CA THR A 43 46.72 -47.29 11.77
C THR A 43 45.59 -48.21 12.26
N CYS A 44 44.62 -48.52 11.40
CA CYS A 44 43.67 -49.61 11.64
C CYS A 44 44.25 -50.92 11.08
N PRO A 45 44.39 -51.99 11.89
CA PRO A 45 45.02 -53.24 11.44
C PRO A 45 43.96 -54.26 11.06
N PHE A 46 43.38 -54.18 9.85
CA PHE A 46 42.67 -55.33 9.28
C PHE A 46 42.34 -55.17 7.79
N PHE A 47 43.35 -55.25 6.90
CA PHE A 47 43.19 -55.89 5.58
C PHE A 47 44.55 -55.94 4.89
N ASP A 48 45.30 -57.00 5.14
CA ASP A 48 46.42 -57.39 4.28
C ASP A 48 46.08 -58.76 3.70
N ARG A 49 45.49 -58.75 2.50
CA ARG A 49 45.58 -59.89 1.59
C ARG A 49 45.26 -59.42 0.17
N GLY A 50 46.27 -59.52 -0.68
CA GLY A 50 46.26 -58.99 -2.03
C GLY A 50 45.17 -59.56 -2.92
N SER A 51 44.74 -58.72 -3.85
CA SER A 51 44.53 -59.15 -5.24
C SER A 51 44.54 -57.91 -6.11
N ASN A 52 45.39 -57.97 -7.12
CA ASN A 52 45.56 -56.99 -8.16
C ASN A 52 44.31 -57.05 -9.05
N VAL A 53 43.35 -56.16 -8.83
CA VAL A 53 42.17 -55.99 -9.69
C VAL A 53 41.91 -54.51 -9.94
N ASN A 54 42.42 -54.05 -11.09
CA ASN A 54 41.97 -52.88 -11.86
C ASN A 54 41.53 -51.65 -11.04
N SER A 55 42.54 -50.90 -10.56
CA SER A 55 42.41 -49.61 -9.86
C SER A 55 41.60 -48.54 -10.62
N SER A 56 41.38 -48.70 -11.93
CA SER A 56 40.49 -47.81 -12.70
C SER A 56 39.01 -48.08 -12.42
N ALA A 57 38.60 -49.35 -12.32
CA ALA A 57 37.18 -49.74 -12.23
C ALA A 57 36.57 -49.35 -10.87
N ILE A 58 37.31 -49.52 -9.78
CA ILE A 58 36.85 -49.16 -8.43
C ILE A 58 36.73 -47.63 -8.29
N ARG A 59 37.65 -46.88 -8.91
CA ARG A 59 37.61 -45.41 -8.94
C ARG A 59 36.42 -44.88 -9.75
N THR A 60 36.11 -45.47 -10.90
CA THR A 60 34.92 -45.07 -11.68
C THR A 60 33.64 -45.44 -10.95
N VAL A 61 33.54 -46.62 -10.33
CA VAL A 61 32.37 -47.01 -9.55
C VAL A 61 32.15 -46.06 -8.36
N PHE A 62 33.23 -45.64 -7.67
CA PHE A 62 33.14 -44.68 -6.57
C PHE A 62 32.72 -43.27 -7.04
N MET A 63 33.24 -42.81 -8.18
CA MET A 63 32.83 -41.53 -8.77
C MET A 63 31.36 -41.54 -9.24
N ILE A 64 30.91 -42.64 -9.84
CA ILE A 64 29.50 -42.83 -10.22
C ILE A 64 28.60 -42.83 -8.98
N MET A 65 29.03 -43.46 -7.89
CA MET A 65 28.28 -43.46 -6.63
C MET A 65 28.17 -42.07 -6.01
N ILE A 66 29.24 -41.28 -6.00
CA ILE A 66 29.22 -39.89 -5.53
C ILE A 66 28.33 -39.03 -6.43
N SER A 67 28.44 -39.15 -7.76
CA SER A 67 27.57 -38.42 -8.69
C SER A 67 26.09 -38.80 -8.52
N CYS A 68 25.79 -40.08 -8.29
CA CYS A 68 24.44 -40.56 -8.04
C CYS A 68 23.90 -40.04 -6.69
N LEU A 69 24.72 -40.03 -5.64
CA LEU A 69 24.39 -39.43 -4.33
C LEU A 69 24.16 -37.92 -4.43
N LEU A 70 25.00 -37.21 -5.18
CA LEU A 70 24.82 -35.77 -5.39
C LEU A 70 23.56 -35.48 -6.21
N TYR A 71 23.23 -36.34 -7.19
CA TYR A 71 22.01 -36.21 -7.99
C TYR A 71 20.76 -36.51 -7.16
N THR A 72 20.77 -37.54 -6.31
CA THR A 72 19.63 -37.83 -5.42
C THR A 72 19.45 -36.76 -4.36
N VAL A 73 20.53 -36.24 -3.76
CA VAL A 73 20.46 -35.10 -2.83
C VAL A 73 19.96 -33.84 -3.54
N LYS A 74 20.39 -33.58 -4.78
CA LYS A 74 19.93 -32.44 -5.58
C LYS A 74 18.48 -32.60 -6.05
N SER A 75 18.03 -33.82 -6.35
CA SER A 75 16.63 -34.14 -6.63
C SER A 75 15.75 -34.01 -5.39
N ILE A 76 16.22 -34.46 -4.22
CA ILE A 76 15.49 -34.28 -2.96
C ILE A 76 15.43 -32.79 -2.58
N LEU A 77 16.53 -32.04 -2.74
CA LEU A 77 16.56 -30.61 -2.51
C LEU A 77 15.70 -29.85 -3.52
N TRP A 78 15.68 -30.28 -4.78
CA TRP A 78 14.80 -29.72 -5.80
C TRP A 78 13.34 -30.02 -5.48
N ILE A 79 12.99 -31.24 -5.06
CA ILE A 79 11.65 -31.60 -4.58
C ILE A 79 11.27 -30.73 -3.38
N ILE A 80 12.15 -30.56 -2.39
CA ILE A 80 11.90 -29.67 -1.24
C ILE A 80 11.72 -28.20 -1.69
N PHE A 81 12.49 -27.74 -2.67
CA PHE A 81 12.42 -26.37 -3.22
C PHE A 81 11.21 -26.15 -4.15
N THR A 82 10.72 -27.19 -4.83
CA THR A 82 9.53 -27.14 -5.69
C THR A 82 8.23 -27.48 -4.96
N PHE A 83 8.32 -28.07 -3.76
CA PHE A 83 7.18 -28.48 -2.94
C PHE A 83 6.78 -27.44 -1.87
N ASP A 84 7.45 -26.27 -1.83
CA ASP A 84 7.01 -25.11 -1.03
C ASP A 84 6.00 -24.21 -1.77
N VAL A 85 5.28 -24.77 -2.76
CA VAL A 85 4.12 -24.12 -3.39
C VAL A 85 3.01 -25.16 -3.56
N SER A 86 1.92 -24.96 -2.82
CA SER A 86 0.61 -25.64 -2.89
C SER A 86 0.47 -27.01 -2.20
N HIS A 87 0.19 -27.02 -0.90
CA HIS A 87 -1.12 -27.45 -0.36
C HIS A 87 -1.18 -27.21 1.16
N GLU A 88 -2.15 -26.40 1.57
CA GLU A 88 -2.61 -26.21 2.95
C GLU A 88 -3.35 -27.48 3.39
N ASP A 89 -3.14 -27.95 4.64
CA ASP A 89 -4.13 -28.65 5.48
C ASP A 89 -3.43 -29.55 6.53
N SER A 90 -3.21 -29.03 7.74
CA SER A 90 -3.48 -29.83 8.95
C SER A 90 -3.44 -29.00 10.23
N GLU A 91 -4.38 -29.36 11.09
CA GLU A 91 -4.90 -28.62 12.24
C GLU A 91 -3.87 -28.35 13.34
N ALA A 92 -3.79 -27.08 13.74
CA ALA A 92 -3.62 -26.72 15.13
C ALA A 92 -4.75 -25.75 15.48
N THR A 93 -5.65 -26.16 16.37
CA THR A 93 -6.67 -25.30 16.97
C THR A 93 -6.00 -24.29 17.88
N ILE A 94 -5.32 -23.30 17.29
CA ILE A 94 -5.14 -22.02 17.92
C ILE A 94 -6.49 -21.33 17.73
N ASN A 95 -7.22 -21.10 18.82
CA ASN A 95 -8.39 -20.22 18.82
C ASN A 95 -7.92 -18.80 18.51
N ILE A 96 -7.57 -18.56 17.26
CA ILE A 96 -7.49 -17.23 16.67
C ILE A 96 -8.96 -16.91 16.43
N SER A 97 -9.52 -16.03 17.26
CA SER A 97 -10.77 -15.39 16.93
C SER A 97 -10.58 -14.76 15.55
N CYS A 98 -11.10 -15.42 14.51
CA CYS A 98 -11.09 -14.89 13.16
C CYS A 98 -12.03 -13.69 13.15
N VAL A 99 -11.52 -12.53 13.56
CA VAL A 99 -12.18 -11.28 13.26
C VAL A 99 -12.16 -11.22 11.75
N SER A 100 -13.28 -11.56 11.13
CA SER A 100 -13.53 -11.38 9.70
C SER A 100 -13.15 -9.93 9.37
N VAL A 101 -11.93 -9.73 8.86
CA VAL A 101 -11.45 -8.41 8.47
C VAL A 101 -12.23 -8.07 7.21
N LYS A 102 -13.39 -7.43 7.38
CA LYS A 102 -14.23 -6.98 6.28
C LYS A 102 -13.50 -5.84 5.58
N VAL A 103 -12.72 -6.17 4.57
CA VAL A 103 -11.86 -5.23 3.87
C VAL A 103 -12.72 -4.20 3.15
N PRO A 104 -12.46 -2.88 3.30
CA PRO A 104 -13.17 -1.86 2.54
C PRO A 104 -12.79 -1.94 1.05
N PRO A 105 -13.66 -1.47 0.12
CA PRO A 105 -13.26 -1.32 -1.27
C PRO A 105 -12.01 -0.42 -1.39
N PHE A 106 -11.13 -0.73 -2.34
CA PHE A 106 -9.86 -0.05 -2.50
C PHE A 106 -10.07 1.44 -2.90
N TRP A 107 -9.57 2.36 -2.08
CA TRP A 107 -9.69 3.81 -2.35
C TRP A 107 -8.48 4.31 -3.16
N ARG A 108 -8.62 4.36 -4.49
CA ARG A 108 -7.56 4.80 -5.43
C ARG A 108 -7.12 6.25 -5.26
N ALA A 109 -8.05 7.15 -4.94
CA ALA A 109 -7.72 8.57 -4.78
C ALA A 109 -6.77 8.85 -3.60
N ASN A 110 -6.70 7.95 -2.61
CA ASN A 110 -5.69 8.02 -1.56
C ASN A 110 -5.36 6.62 -1.02
N PRO A 111 -4.40 5.91 -1.63
CA PRO A 111 -4.02 4.56 -1.21
C PRO A 111 -3.41 4.54 0.21
N GLU A 112 -2.82 5.65 0.66
CA GLU A 112 -2.15 5.71 1.97
C GLU A 112 -3.15 5.61 3.12
N ILE A 113 -4.30 6.27 3.01
CA ILE A 113 -5.36 6.23 4.03
C ILE A 113 -5.89 4.80 4.15
N LEU A 114 -6.18 4.15 3.02
CA LEU A 114 -6.66 2.78 3.00
C LEU A 114 -5.64 1.81 3.63
N LEU A 115 -4.37 1.88 3.21
CA LEU A 115 -3.32 1.00 3.74
C LEU A 115 -3.06 1.26 5.23
N SER A 116 -3.19 2.51 5.68
CA SER A 116 -3.15 2.87 7.11
C SER A 116 -4.32 2.25 7.87
N GLN A 117 -5.53 2.29 7.31
CA GLN A 117 -6.71 1.66 7.89
C GLN A 117 -6.57 0.13 7.97
N MET A 118 -6.08 -0.52 6.91
CA MET A 118 -5.80 -1.95 6.92
C MET A 118 -4.76 -2.31 7.97
N LYS A 119 -3.66 -1.55 8.06
CA LYS A 119 -2.64 -1.74 9.09
C LYS A 119 -3.25 -1.67 10.50
N LYS A 120 -4.10 -0.69 10.79
CA LYS A 120 -4.79 -0.59 12.09
C LYS A 120 -5.64 -1.82 12.39
N ARG A 121 -6.37 -2.33 11.40
CA ARG A 121 -7.20 -3.54 11.56
C ARG A 121 -6.37 -4.80 11.79
N LEU A 122 -5.24 -4.93 11.10
CA LEU A 122 -4.29 -6.04 11.30
C LEU A 122 -3.70 -5.99 12.72
N ILE A 123 -3.37 -4.80 13.22
CA ILE A 123 -2.91 -4.60 14.61
C ILE A 123 -4.01 -5.03 15.60
N LEU A 124 -5.27 -4.62 15.38
CA LEU A 124 -6.39 -5.02 16.23
C LEU A 124 -6.64 -6.53 16.23
N ALA A 125 -6.35 -7.21 15.12
CA ALA A 125 -6.44 -8.66 15.00
C ALA A 125 -5.19 -9.40 15.55
N GLY A 126 -4.22 -8.70 16.13
CA GLY A 126 -2.99 -9.29 16.66
C GLY A 126 -1.99 -9.75 15.59
N ILE A 127 -2.19 -9.38 14.33
CA ILE A 127 -1.35 -9.82 13.21
C ILE A 127 -0.11 -8.92 13.11
N THR A 128 1.02 -9.43 13.62
CA THR A 128 2.30 -8.72 13.64
C THR A 128 3.28 -9.22 12.58
N ILE A 129 3.08 -10.45 12.08
CA ILE A 129 3.95 -11.12 11.11
C ILE A 129 3.81 -10.46 9.71
N GLU A 130 4.94 -10.13 9.08
CA GLU A 130 5.00 -9.38 7.81
C GLU A 130 4.39 -10.15 6.64
N ILE A 131 4.63 -11.46 6.55
CA ILE A 131 4.07 -12.30 5.48
C ILE A 131 2.54 -12.43 5.61
N THR A 132 2.02 -12.56 6.82
CA THR A 132 0.57 -12.62 7.06
C THR A 132 -0.11 -11.30 6.69
N LYS A 133 0.52 -10.15 7.00
CA LYS A 133 0.03 -8.83 6.54
C LYS A 133 0.00 -8.75 5.01
N PHE A 134 1.03 -9.27 4.34
CA PHE A 134 1.11 -9.30 2.88
C PHE A 134 -0.06 -10.09 2.28
N HIS A 135 -0.34 -11.30 2.78
CA HIS A 135 -1.47 -12.10 2.31
C HIS A 135 -2.81 -11.42 2.55
N HIS A 136 -3.05 -10.86 3.74
CA HIS A 136 -4.31 -10.16 4.03
C HIS A 136 -4.54 -8.95 3.12
N VAL A 137 -3.47 -8.25 2.73
CA VAL A 137 -3.57 -7.12 1.83
C VAL A 137 -3.77 -7.59 0.39
N ILE A 138 -3.17 -8.69 -0.04
CA ILE A 138 -3.44 -9.26 -1.38
C ILE A 138 -4.89 -9.71 -1.50
N SER A 139 -5.41 -10.43 -0.50
CA SER A 139 -6.82 -10.86 -0.47
C SER A 139 -7.83 -9.69 -0.51
N ALA A 140 -7.35 -8.49 -0.23
CA ALA A 140 -8.11 -7.26 -0.17
C ALA A 140 -8.09 -6.43 -1.45
N LEU A 141 -7.15 -6.68 -2.36
CA LEU A 141 -6.99 -5.93 -3.61
C LEU A 141 -7.96 -6.43 -4.69
N GLN A 142 -8.36 -5.55 -5.62
CA GLN A 142 -9.14 -5.94 -6.79
C GLN A 142 -8.20 -6.29 -7.96
N SER A 143 -8.75 -6.86 -9.03
CA SER A 143 -7.98 -7.36 -10.18
C SER A 143 -7.06 -6.31 -10.82
N GLU A 144 -7.50 -5.05 -10.82
CA GLU A 144 -6.74 -3.92 -11.37
C GLU A 144 -5.48 -3.61 -10.56
N GLU A 145 -5.59 -3.60 -9.22
CA GLU A 145 -4.47 -3.38 -8.33
C GLU A 145 -3.52 -4.59 -8.32
N LEU A 146 -4.05 -5.81 -8.40
CA LEU A 146 -3.25 -7.03 -8.51
C LEU A 146 -2.37 -7.03 -9.77
N GLY A 147 -2.85 -6.46 -10.89
CA GLY A 147 -2.04 -6.29 -12.09
C GLY A 147 -0.82 -5.38 -11.90
N ILE A 148 -0.91 -4.37 -11.04
CA ILE A 148 0.19 -3.41 -10.77
C ILE A 148 1.29 -4.02 -9.90
N VAL A 149 0.92 -4.94 -9.02
CA VAL A 149 1.82 -5.58 -8.04
C VAL A 149 2.08 -7.05 -8.36
N GLY A 150 1.71 -7.51 -9.56
CA GLY A 150 1.81 -8.92 -9.95
C GLY A 150 3.24 -9.47 -9.89
N ASP A 151 4.23 -8.63 -10.17
CA ASP A 151 5.64 -8.96 -10.02
C ASP A 151 6.02 -9.30 -8.56
N ILE A 152 5.52 -8.52 -7.60
CA ILE A 152 5.74 -8.72 -6.16
C ILE A 152 4.96 -9.94 -5.65
N ILE A 153 3.78 -10.22 -6.22
CA ILE A 153 2.98 -11.39 -5.86
C ILE A 153 3.64 -12.68 -6.33
N LEU A 154 4.11 -12.70 -7.58
CA LEU A 154 4.76 -13.88 -8.17
C LEU A 154 6.16 -14.13 -7.59
N ASN A 155 6.88 -13.07 -7.24
CA ASN A 155 8.21 -13.16 -6.64
C ASN A 155 8.30 -12.27 -5.39
N PRO A 156 7.80 -12.74 -4.24
CA PRO A 156 7.79 -11.95 -3.01
C PRO A 156 9.22 -11.75 -2.47
N PRO A 157 9.61 -10.52 -2.09
CA PRO A 157 10.94 -10.28 -1.53
C PRO A 157 11.04 -10.84 -0.10
N ALA A 158 12.19 -11.47 0.21
CA ALA A 158 12.36 -12.29 1.41
C ALA A 158 12.27 -11.53 2.75
N GLU A 159 12.70 -10.27 2.83
CA GLU A 159 12.75 -9.57 4.13
C GLU A 159 11.44 -8.83 4.48
N LYS A 160 10.85 -8.09 3.54
CA LYS A 160 9.76 -7.14 3.81
C LYS A 160 8.72 -7.07 2.68
N PRO A 161 7.97 -8.17 2.44
CA PRO A 161 7.01 -8.25 1.34
C PRO A 161 5.89 -7.21 1.44
N TYR A 162 5.33 -6.98 2.63
CA TYR A 162 4.28 -5.97 2.81
C TYR A 162 4.80 -4.54 2.61
N LYS A 163 6.01 -4.22 3.09
CA LYS A 163 6.62 -2.89 2.82
C LYS A 163 6.84 -2.65 1.33
N ALA A 164 7.33 -3.65 0.59
CA ALA A 164 7.54 -3.55 -0.85
C ALA A 164 6.20 -3.32 -1.59
N LEU A 165 5.19 -4.12 -1.26
CA LEU A 165 3.83 -4.00 -1.80
C LEU A 165 3.24 -2.60 -1.56
N ARG A 166 3.29 -2.12 -0.31
CA ARG A 166 2.81 -0.79 0.07
C ARG A 166 3.51 0.31 -0.73
N THR A 167 4.82 0.21 -0.89
CA THR A 167 5.61 1.21 -1.61
C THR A 167 5.22 1.27 -3.08
N ARG A 168 5.04 0.10 -3.73
CA ARG A 168 4.61 0.02 -5.13
C ARG A 168 3.22 0.60 -5.34
N LEU A 169 2.24 0.20 -4.52
CA LEU A 169 0.88 0.74 -4.56
C LEU A 169 0.85 2.25 -4.35
N CYS A 170 1.56 2.75 -3.33
CA CYS A 170 1.68 4.19 -3.11
C CYS A 170 2.30 4.89 -4.33
N SER A 171 3.40 4.38 -4.89
CA SER A 171 4.06 5.02 -6.03
C SER A 171 3.19 5.13 -7.28
N GLN A 172 2.28 4.18 -7.50
CA GLN A 172 1.42 4.16 -8.67
C GLN A 172 0.25 5.14 -8.57
N TYR A 173 -0.33 5.30 -7.37
CA TYR A 173 -1.56 6.05 -7.15
C TYR A 173 -1.35 7.40 -6.44
N VAL A 174 -0.18 7.66 -5.86
CA VAL A 174 0.14 8.97 -5.30
C VAL A 174 0.43 9.94 -6.44
N ASP A 175 -0.30 11.05 -6.46
CA ASP A 175 -0.06 12.15 -7.40
C ASP A 175 1.41 12.59 -7.33
N SER A 176 2.07 12.71 -8.49
CA SER A 176 3.37 13.37 -8.57
C SER A 176 3.29 14.76 -7.95
N GLU A 177 4.36 15.20 -7.26
CA GLU A 177 4.41 16.51 -6.59
C GLU A 177 4.02 17.66 -7.52
N LYS A 178 4.48 17.59 -8.76
CA LYS A 178 4.16 18.57 -9.80
C LYS A 178 2.68 18.56 -10.15
N GLN A 179 2.05 17.39 -10.24
CA GLN A 179 0.61 17.28 -10.53
C GLN A 179 -0.23 17.81 -9.38
N ARG A 180 0.13 17.45 -8.14
CA ARG A 180 -0.53 17.94 -6.93
C ARG A 180 -0.45 19.45 -6.79
N LEU A 181 0.73 20.05 -7.07
CA LEU A 181 0.91 21.50 -7.07
C LEU A 181 0.08 22.16 -8.19
N ARG A 182 0.09 21.60 -9.40
CA ARG A 182 -0.75 22.08 -10.51
C ARG A 182 -2.23 22.02 -10.15
N ASP A 183 -2.69 20.94 -9.51
CA ASP A 183 -4.07 20.80 -9.08
C ASP A 183 -4.45 21.88 -8.05
N LEU A 184 -3.58 22.12 -7.07
CA LEU A 184 -3.79 23.12 -6.03
C LEU A 184 -3.83 24.56 -6.58
N ILE A 185 -2.96 24.88 -7.54
CA ILE A 185 -2.85 26.22 -8.13
C ILE A 185 -3.89 26.44 -9.25
N TYR A 186 -4.27 25.44 -10.02
CA TYR A 186 -5.08 25.67 -11.23
C TYR A 186 -6.44 24.98 -11.21
N ARG A 187 -6.53 23.78 -10.63
CA ARG A 187 -7.75 22.96 -10.72
C ARG A 187 -8.71 23.17 -9.56
N MET A 188 -8.20 23.51 -8.38
CA MET A 188 -9.04 23.78 -7.22
C MET A 188 -9.74 25.13 -7.37
N GLN A 189 -11.07 25.08 -7.42
CA GLN A 189 -11.97 26.22 -7.49
C GLN A 189 -13.09 26.05 -6.47
N LEU A 190 -13.63 27.15 -5.97
CA LEU A 190 -14.71 27.14 -4.99
C LEU A 190 -15.98 26.48 -5.55
N GLY A 191 -16.39 26.84 -6.76
CA GLY A 191 -17.62 26.33 -7.38
C GLY A 191 -18.85 26.62 -6.52
N ASP A 192 -19.69 25.62 -6.28
CA ASP A 192 -20.85 25.69 -5.37
C ASP A 192 -20.55 25.16 -3.96
N ARG A 193 -19.28 24.87 -3.65
CA ARG A 193 -18.88 24.30 -2.36
C ARG A 193 -18.68 25.39 -1.32
N LYS A 194 -18.79 25.00 -0.06
CA LYS A 194 -18.44 25.86 1.07
C LYS A 194 -16.96 26.21 1.08
N PRO A 195 -16.58 27.47 1.36
CA PRO A 195 -15.21 27.86 1.63
C PRO A 195 -14.47 26.94 2.62
N SER A 196 -15.09 26.55 3.74
CA SER A 196 -14.50 25.62 4.71
C SER A 196 -14.18 24.25 4.11
N CYS A 197 -15.07 23.71 3.28
CA CYS A 197 -14.84 22.45 2.58
C CYS A 197 -13.71 22.57 1.54
N LEU A 198 -13.65 23.69 0.81
CA LEU A 198 -12.54 23.96 -0.11
C LEU A 198 -11.21 24.01 0.64
N LEU A 199 -11.16 24.71 1.77
CA LEU A 199 -9.97 24.81 2.60
C LEU A 199 -9.47 23.43 3.04
N LEU A 200 -10.37 22.58 3.52
CA LEU A 200 -10.03 21.22 3.94
C LEU A 200 -9.43 20.41 2.78
N GLU A 201 -10.01 20.51 1.60
CA GLU A 201 -9.52 19.84 0.40
C GLU A 201 -8.13 20.36 0.00
N MET A 202 -7.95 21.69 -0.01
CA MET A 202 -6.66 22.33 -0.28
C MET A 202 -5.59 21.89 0.72
N ARG A 203 -5.92 21.80 2.01
CA ARG A 203 -4.99 21.34 3.06
C ARG A 203 -4.62 19.86 2.89
N ASN A 204 -5.60 19.02 2.60
CA ASN A 204 -5.36 17.59 2.34
C ASN A 204 -4.44 17.39 1.13
N LYS A 205 -4.63 18.18 0.06
CA LYS A 205 -3.72 18.14 -1.10
C LYS A 205 -2.38 18.80 -0.84
N ALA A 206 -2.30 19.86 -0.03
CA ALA A 206 -1.05 20.54 0.31
C ALA A 206 -0.16 19.73 1.27
N GLY A 207 -0.77 18.95 2.17
CA GLY A 207 -0.07 18.21 3.23
C GLY A 207 0.89 19.11 4.01
N ASN A 208 2.00 18.55 4.50
CA ASN A 208 3.01 19.29 5.26
C ASN A 208 4.05 20.02 4.39
N ARG A 209 3.78 20.22 3.10
CA ARG A 209 4.80 20.67 2.13
C ARG A 209 4.62 22.13 1.68
N MET A 210 3.57 22.79 2.15
CA MET A 210 3.28 24.19 1.84
C MET A 210 3.07 24.95 3.15
N THR A 211 3.54 26.19 3.22
CA THR A 211 3.36 27.03 4.40
C THR A 211 1.90 27.48 4.52
N GLU A 212 1.44 27.67 5.76
CA GLU A 212 0.09 28.16 6.04
C GLU A 212 -0.17 29.54 5.40
N GLU A 213 0.86 30.38 5.30
CA GLU A 213 0.77 31.69 4.64
C GLU A 213 0.48 31.58 3.13
N LEU A 214 1.16 30.65 2.44
CA LEU A 214 0.91 30.38 1.03
C LEU A 214 -0.45 29.70 0.83
N LEU A 215 -0.86 28.82 1.75
CA LEU A 215 -2.19 28.23 1.72
C LEU A 215 -3.28 29.30 1.89
N LYS A 216 -3.07 30.23 2.82
CA LYS A 216 -3.96 31.36 3.08
C LYS A 216 -4.10 32.27 1.87
N SER A 217 -2.98 32.65 1.24
CA SER A 217 -3.03 33.51 0.03
C SER A 217 -3.73 32.81 -1.14
N LEU A 218 -3.43 31.54 -1.39
CA LEU A 218 -4.10 30.75 -2.42
C LEU A 218 -5.59 30.60 -2.13
N PHE A 219 -5.97 30.33 -0.88
CA PHE A 219 -7.37 30.20 -0.48
C PHE A 219 -8.15 31.49 -0.73
N LEU A 220 -7.63 32.63 -0.28
CA LEU A 220 -8.26 33.93 -0.50
C LEU A 220 -8.42 34.23 -1.99
N GLN A 221 -7.43 33.93 -2.83
CA GLN A 221 -7.52 34.09 -4.29
C GLN A 221 -8.65 33.27 -4.93
N ARG A 222 -9.12 32.17 -4.32
CA ARG A 222 -10.25 31.37 -4.83
C ARG A 222 -11.61 31.88 -4.41
N LEU A 223 -11.68 32.80 -3.45
CA LEU A 223 -12.94 33.37 -2.99
C LEU A 223 -13.40 34.48 -3.95
N PRO A 224 -14.71 34.75 -4.03
CA PRO A 224 -15.20 35.93 -4.73
C PRO A 224 -14.65 37.23 -4.13
N THR A 225 -14.44 38.26 -4.97
CA THR A 225 -13.83 39.54 -4.58
C THR A 225 -14.49 40.21 -3.37
N TYR A 226 -15.82 40.16 -3.28
CA TYR A 226 -16.55 40.76 -2.16
C TYR A 226 -16.25 40.08 -0.82
N VAL A 227 -16.02 38.76 -0.82
CA VAL A 227 -15.64 38.01 0.38
C VAL A 227 -14.20 38.34 0.76
N GLN A 228 -13.30 38.42 -0.21
CA GLN A 228 -11.90 38.78 0.03
C GLN A 228 -11.76 40.14 0.71
N GLN A 229 -12.53 41.14 0.28
CA GLN A 229 -12.52 42.49 0.87
C GLN A 229 -12.94 42.51 2.34
N ILE A 230 -13.96 41.72 2.69
CA ILE A 230 -14.45 41.61 4.07
C ILE A 230 -13.41 40.90 4.94
N LEU A 231 -12.82 39.81 4.42
CA LEU A 231 -11.82 39.02 5.14
C LEU A 231 -10.45 39.73 5.24
N ALA A 232 -10.14 40.67 4.35
CA ALA A 232 -8.87 41.42 4.38
C ALA A 232 -8.69 42.25 5.65
N ILE A 233 -9.79 42.60 6.32
CA ILE A 233 -9.79 43.37 7.57
C ILE A 233 -9.43 42.46 8.76
N SER A 234 -9.72 41.17 8.66
CA SER A 234 -9.46 40.19 9.72
C SER A 234 -8.08 39.56 9.62
N ASN A 235 -7.29 39.64 10.70
CA ASN A 235 -5.97 38.99 10.82
C ASN A 235 -6.04 37.58 11.46
N ASP A 236 -7.20 36.95 11.41
CA ASP A 236 -7.44 35.65 12.04
C ASP A 236 -6.70 34.48 11.35
N GLN A 237 -6.72 33.35 12.07
CA GLN A 237 -6.30 32.04 11.58
C GLN A 237 -7.14 31.59 10.38
N LEU A 238 -6.53 30.77 9.51
CA LEU A 238 -7.11 30.38 8.23
C LEU A 238 -8.44 29.63 8.37
N GLU A 239 -8.60 28.84 9.42
CA GLU A 239 -9.82 28.11 9.75
C GLU A 239 -10.97 29.07 10.06
N LYS A 240 -10.72 30.08 10.91
CA LYS A 240 -11.70 31.11 11.25
C LYS A 240 -12.09 31.96 10.03
N LEU A 241 -11.12 32.27 9.18
CA LEU A 241 -11.38 32.98 7.91
C LEU A 241 -12.31 32.16 7.01
N ALA A 242 -12.13 30.85 6.95
CA ALA A 242 -13.01 29.99 6.18
C ALA A 242 -14.42 29.86 6.79
N GLU A 243 -14.54 29.85 8.12
CA GLU A 243 -15.84 29.90 8.81
C GLU A 243 -16.57 31.23 8.59
N MET A 244 -15.87 32.36 8.63
CA MET A 244 -16.44 33.65 8.28
C MET A 244 -16.86 33.70 6.82
N ALA A 245 -16.04 33.16 5.91
CA ALA A 245 -16.39 33.04 4.50
C ALA A 245 -17.66 32.20 4.28
N ASP A 246 -17.85 31.12 5.03
CA ASP A 246 -19.07 30.30 5.00
C ASP A 246 -20.32 31.10 5.42
N GLY A 247 -20.18 32.06 6.33
CA GLY A 247 -21.27 32.95 6.75
C GLY A 247 -21.59 34.04 5.73
N ILE A 248 -20.57 34.54 5.03
CA ILE A 248 -20.68 35.61 4.03
C ILE A 248 -21.24 35.08 2.71
N ILE A 249 -20.82 33.88 2.28
CA ILE A 249 -21.31 33.27 1.05
C ILE A 249 -22.68 32.65 1.33
N PRO A 250 -23.78 33.20 0.78
CA PRO A 250 -25.08 32.60 0.96
C PRO A 250 -25.02 31.18 0.42
N ARG A 251 -25.43 30.20 1.24
CA ARG A 251 -25.78 28.87 0.72
C ARG A 251 -26.75 29.14 -0.41
N ARG A 252 -26.43 28.74 -1.62
CA ARG A 252 -27.41 28.61 -2.70
C ARG A 252 -28.41 27.54 -2.27
N PHE A 253 -29.26 27.88 -1.32
CA PHE A 253 -30.51 27.19 -1.08
C PHE A 253 -31.26 27.31 -2.40
N MET A 254 -31.59 26.16 -2.96
CA MET A 254 -32.21 25.95 -4.27
C MET A 254 -32.73 27.21 -4.95
N ARG A 255 -32.14 27.52 -6.11
CA ARG A 255 -32.69 28.45 -7.11
C ARG A 255 -33.96 27.87 -7.77
N LEU A 256 -34.91 27.35 -6.98
CA LEU A 256 -36.18 26.80 -7.46
C LEU A 256 -37.42 27.53 -6.96
N THR A 257 -37.37 28.33 -5.89
CA THR A 257 -38.57 29.06 -5.43
C THR A 257 -38.94 30.24 -6.34
N LEU A 258 -37.96 30.98 -6.87
CA LEU A 258 -38.24 32.08 -7.82
C LEU A 258 -38.77 31.59 -9.17
N ARG A 259 -38.43 30.36 -9.61
CA ARG A 259 -38.89 29.84 -10.91
C ARG A 259 -40.30 29.27 -10.86
N THR A 260 -40.73 28.73 -9.72
CA THR A 260 -42.12 28.29 -9.54
C THR A 260 -43.06 29.47 -9.47
N ASP A 261 -42.68 30.54 -8.76
CA ASP A 261 -43.55 31.71 -8.55
C ASP A 261 -43.72 32.54 -9.82
N ILE A 262 -42.68 32.67 -10.64
CA ILE A 262 -42.79 33.31 -11.97
C ILE A 262 -43.61 32.44 -12.93
N LYS A 263 -43.50 31.11 -12.85
CA LYS A 263 -44.30 30.20 -13.70
C LYS A 263 -45.78 30.16 -13.29
N THR A 264 -46.10 30.24 -12.00
CA THR A 264 -47.49 30.26 -11.52
C THR A 264 -48.14 31.60 -11.83
N THR A 265 -47.45 32.72 -11.61
CA THR A 265 -47.95 34.06 -11.98
C THR A 265 -48.15 34.21 -13.49
N LEU A 266 -47.22 33.73 -14.33
CA LEU A 266 -47.41 33.75 -15.79
C LEU A 266 -48.61 32.91 -16.24
N ARG A 267 -48.84 31.75 -15.59
CA ARG A 267 -49.97 30.88 -15.92
C ARG A 267 -51.31 31.51 -15.50
N ASP A 268 -51.32 32.21 -14.35
CA ASP A 268 -52.49 32.95 -13.87
C ASP A 268 -52.83 34.13 -14.80
N ILE A 269 -51.83 34.94 -15.16
CA ILE A 269 -51.98 36.06 -16.10
C ILE A 269 -52.51 35.58 -17.47
N SER A 270 -51.98 34.46 -17.98
CA SER A 270 -52.43 33.87 -19.25
C SER A 270 -53.90 33.39 -19.19
N SER A 271 -54.33 32.83 -18.05
CA SER A 271 -55.74 32.43 -17.86
C SER A 271 -56.70 33.63 -17.81
N ARG A 272 -56.26 34.75 -17.25
CA ARG A 272 -57.05 35.99 -17.20
C ARG A 272 -57.15 36.67 -18.56
N LEU A 273 -56.08 36.68 -19.35
CA LEU A 273 -56.08 37.21 -20.73
C LEU A 273 -57.06 36.44 -21.63
N SER A 274 -57.02 35.10 -21.57
CA SER A 274 -57.94 34.27 -22.36
C SER A 274 -59.42 34.40 -21.93
N THR A 275 -59.68 34.71 -20.66
CA THR A 275 -61.03 35.02 -20.18
C THR A 275 -61.48 36.41 -20.66
N CYS A 276 -60.58 37.38 -20.67
CA CYS A 276 -60.84 38.75 -21.14
C CYS A 276 -61.15 38.77 -22.66
N GLU A 277 -60.37 38.04 -23.46
CA GLU A 277 -60.59 37.94 -24.92
C GLU A 277 -61.96 37.34 -25.28
N ARG A 278 -62.47 36.38 -24.51
CA ARG A 278 -63.82 35.81 -24.71
C ARG A 278 -64.95 36.75 -24.32
N SER A 279 -64.73 37.64 -23.36
CA SER A 279 -65.70 38.70 -23.04
C SER A 279 -65.74 39.80 -24.10
N THR A 280 -64.60 40.09 -24.75
CA THR A 280 -64.53 41.11 -25.81
C THR A 280 -65.15 40.63 -27.13
N SER A 281 -65.10 39.32 -27.44
CA SER A 281 -65.77 38.77 -28.64
C SER A 281 -67.28 38.57 -28.49
N ARG A 282 -67.83 38.70 -27.27
CA ARG A 282 -69.27 38.68 -26.97
C ARG A 282 -69.87 40.06 -26.67
N GLY A 283 -69.22 41.14 -27.13
CA GLY A 283 -69.80 42.49 -27.11
C GLY A 283 -71.10 42.54 -27.93
N PRO A 284 -72.10 43.34 -27.52
CA PRO A 284 -73.48 43.19 -27.93
C PRO A 284 -73.64 43.45 -29.42
N GLU A 285 -74.19 42.47 -30.13
CA GLU A 285 -74.77 42.63 -31.45
C GLU A 285 -75.83 43.74 -31.34
N ARG A 286 -75.46 44.96 -31.76
CA ARG A 286 -76.35 46.12 -31.77
C ARG A 286 -77.52 45.78 -32.70
N ARG A 287 -78.65 45.43 -32.10
CA ARG A 287 -79.93 45.26 -32.79
C ARG A 287 -80.35 46.64 -33.30
N PHE A 288 -80.05 46.91 -34.56
CA PHE A 288 -80.44 48.12 -35.28
C PHE A 288 -81.69 47.81 -36.11
N CYS A 289 -82.72 48.67 -35.99
CA CYS A 289 -83.97 48.74 -36.78
C CYS A 289 -84.98 47.58 -36.58
N ARG A 290 -86.30 47.80 -36.57
CA ARG A 290 -87.12 48.90 -37.11
C ARG A 290 -88.44 48.98 -36.32
#